data_AF-A0A969N6Q7-F1
#
_entry.id   AF-A0A969N6Q7-F1
#
_cell.length_a   1.000
_cell.length_b   1.000
_cell.length_c   1.000
_cell.angle_alpha   90.00
_cell.angle_beta   90.00
_cell.angle_gamma   90.00
#
_symmetry.space_group_name_H-M   'P 1'
#
loop_
_entity.id
_entity.type
_entity.pdbx_description
1 polymer ?
#
loop_
_entity_poly.entity_id
_entity_poly.type
_entity_poly.pdbx_seq_one_letter_code
_entity_poly.pdbx_strand_id
1 'polypeptide(L)'
;DDPLPPGWVGRPWALHTGYLRSSPETEWILEMDADTAAQPGLVAALLQVAQQEQWDLITLAPQFILKHPGESWIQPALLTTLIYRFGAVGSEAGSPERVMANGQCLWVKKSVLDAVGGHESSRLSFCDDVTLVRTIAAAGYRVGFLDGSQLFQVRMYTSFQETWREWGRSLDLKDASPWGQIWGDCLFLLATQGLPLVLLIALVASQSWRWGSPLVWASLGLNGVLMLLRIAVLAGIQASYGHKAWSFWLSPLADPLAVVRIILSAGSRPRSWRGRDYQQLGTE
;
A
#
# COMPACT_ATOMS: atom_id res chain seq x y z
N ASP A 1 -16.36 22.69 -14.00
CA ASP A 1 -16.63 21.66 -13.00
C ASP A 1 -17.48 22.25 -11.89
N ASP A 2 -18.51 21.51 -11.48
CA ASP A 2 -19.29 21.86 -10.30
C ASP A 2 -18.38 21.81 -9.05
N PRO A 3 -18.65 22.65 -8.03
CA PRO A 3 -17.89 22.62 -6.80
C PRO A 3 -17.97 21.24 -6.13
N LEU A 4 -16.90 20.85 -5.42
CA LEU A 4 -16.87 19.61 -4.63
C LEU A 4 -18.04 19.63 -3.64
N PRO A 5 -18.98 18.66 -3.70
CA PRO A 5 -20.10 18.62 -2.76
C PRO A 5 -19.62 18.45 -1.31
N PRO A 6 -20.34 19.03 -0.34
CA PRO A 6 -20.07 18.79 1.08
C PRO A 6 -20.05 17.30 1.41
N GLY A 7 -19.15 16.90 2.31
CA GLY A 7 -19.04 15.51 2.74
C GLY A 7 -18.34 14.58 1.74
N TRP A 8 -17.62 15.13 0.77
CA TRP A 8 -16.78 14.38 -0.16
C TRP A 8 -15.31 14.85 -0.15
N VAL A 9 -14.41 13.90 -0.29
CA VAL A 9 -13.01 14.11 -0.66
C VAL A 9 -12.93 14.12 -2.20
N GLY A 10 -12.00 14.91 -2.75
CA GLY A 10 -11.97 15.21 -4.18
C GLY A 10 -11.84 14.00 -5.11
N ARG A 11 -11.05 12.98 -4.74
CA ARG A 11 -10.84 11.79 -5.59
C ARG A 11 -12.07 10.88 -5.62
N PRO A 12 -12.64 10.43 -4.48
CA PRO A 12 -13.88 9.65 -4.47
C PRO A 12 -15.01 10.31 -5.27
N TRP A 13 -15.15 11.64 -5.15
CA TRP A 13 -16.18 12.36 -5.89
C TRP A 13 -15.96 12.31 -7.42
N ALA A 14 -14.71 12.47 -7.87
CA ALA A 14 -14.39 12.38 -9.28
C ALA A 14 -14.67 10.97 -9.84
N LEU A 15 -14.30 9.93 -9.09
CA LEU A 15 -14.56 8.54 -9.45
C LEU A 15 -16.07 8.24 -9.44
N HIS A 16 -16.80 8.68 -8.42
CA HIS A 16 -18.25 8.54 -8.33
C HIS A 16 -18.96 9.21 -9.50
N THR A 17 -18.56 10.42 -9.84
CA THR A 17 -19.11 11.16 -10.98
C THR A 17 -18.85 10.42 -12.29
N GLY A 18 -17.64 9.89 -12.48
CA GLY A 18 -17.31 9.05 -13.65
C GLY A 18 -18.19 7.80 -13.73
N TYR A 19 -18.37 7.10 -12.61
CA TYR A 19 -19.26 5.95 -12.50
C TYR A 19 -20.72 6.30 -12.86
N LEU A 20 -21.29 7.38 -12.31
CA LEU A 20 -22.66 7.81 -12.59
C LEU A 20 -22.87 8.21 -14.06
N ARG A 21 -21.82 8.62 -14.76
CA ARG A 21 -21.84 9.01 -16.17
C ARG A 21 -21.54 7.84 -17.13
N SER A 22 -21.24 6.65 -16.61
CA SER A 22 -20.99 5.46 -17.43
C SER A 22 -22.25 5.02 -18.19
N SER A 23 -22.09 4.43 -19.39
CA SER A 23 -23.22 3.91 -20.15
C SER A 23 -23.92 2.77 -19.38
N PRO A 24 -25.24 2.63 -19.46
CA PRO A 24 -25.95 1.44 -18.98
C PRO A 24 -25.41 0.12 -19.54
N GLU A 25 -24.80 0.11 -20.74
CA GLU A 25 -24.20 -1.10 -21.33
C GLU A 25 -22.80 -1.44 -20.78
N THR A 26 -22.25 -0.61 -19.90
CA THR A 26 -20.91 -0.81 -19.33
C THR A 26 -20.90 -2.03 -18.41
N GLU A 27 -20.10 -3.04 -18.73
CA GLU A 27 -19.93 -4.21 -17.85
C GLU A 27 -18.83 -3.99 -16.80
N TRP A 28 -17.76 -3.29 -17.19
CA TRP A 28 -16.57 -3.07 -16.38
C TRP A 28 -16.14 -1.61 -16.43
N ILE A 29 -15.64 -1.11 -15.30
CA ILE A 29 -15.10 0.24 -15.16
C ILE A 29 -13.61 0.12 -14.79
N LEU A 30 -12.77 0.80 -15.58
CA LEU A 30 -11.36 1.02 -15.27
C LEU A 30 -11.20 2.39 -14.63
N GLU A 31 -10.70 2.40 -13.41
CA GLU A 31 -10.27 3.60 -12.70
C GLU A 31 -8.75 3.63 -12.71
N MET A 32 -8.19 4.77 -13.12
CA MET A 32 -6.74 4.91 -13.29
C MET A 32 -6.30 6.33 -12.97
N ASP A 33 -5.20 6.44 -12.21
CA ASP A 33 -4.63 7.76 -11.91
C ASP A 33 -4.01 8.39 -13.17
N ALA A 34 -4.11 9.71 -13.29
CA ALA A 34 -3.65 10.45 -14.46
C ALA A 34 -2.11 10.46 -14.64
N ASP A 35 -1.35 10.10 -13.60
CA ASP A 35 0.11 10.04 -13.60
C ASP A 35 0.65 8.60 -13.79
N THR A 36 -0.19 7.69 -14.28
CA THR A 36 0.19 6.34 -14.65
C THR A 36 0.51 6.21 -16.15
N ALA A 37 1.40 5.27 -16.48
CA ALA A 37 1.74 4.92 -17.85
C ALA A 37 1.32 3.46 -18.11
N ALA A 38 0.12 3.28 -18.69
CA ALA A 38 -0.39 1.98 -19.09
C ALA A 38 0.36 1.40 -20.30
N GLN A 39 0.55 0.08 -20.31
CA GLN A 39 1.07 -0.66 -21.45
C GLN A 39 -0.06 -1.09 -22.39
N PRO A 40 0.20 -1.21 -23.71
CA PRO A 40 -0.75 -1.84 -24.62
C PRO A 40 -1.16 -3.23 -24.12
N GLY A 41 -2.47 -3.49 -24.09
CA GLY A 41 -3.01 -4.76 -23.62
C GLY A 41 -3.45 -4.79 -22.15
N LEU A 42 -3.26 -3.73 -21.37
CA LEU A 42 -3.72 -3.64 -19.97
C LEU A 42 -5.18 -4.11 -19.79
N VAL A 43 -6.12 -3.52 -20.56
CA VAL A 43 -7.55 -3.83 -20.47
C VAL A 43 -7.84 -5.28 -20.90
N ALA A 44 -7.19 -5.76 -21.96
CA ALA A 44 -7.38 -7.13 -22.43
C ALA A 44 -6.89 -8.15 -21.39
N ALA A 45 -5.74 -7.90 -20.77
CA ALA A 45 -5.20 -8.74 -19.71
C ALA A 45 -6.10 -8.75 -18.47
N LEU A 46 -6.57 -7.58 -18.03
CA LEU A 46 -7.51 -7.44 -16.91
C LEU A 46 -8.82 -8.19 -17.16
N LEU A 47 -9.42 -8.01 -18.34
CA LEU A 47 -10.65 -8.71 -18.71
C LEU A 47 -10.43 -10.23 -18.74
N GLN A 48 -9.34 -10.69 -19.34
CA GLN A 48 -9.01 -12.10 -19.43
C GLN A 48 -8.85 -12.73 -18.04
N VAL A 49 -8.03 -12.14 -17.17
CA VAL A 49 -7.80 -12.70 -15.82
C VAL A 49 -9.04 -12.60 -14.95
N ALA A 50 -9.82 -11.52 -15.08
CA ALA A 50 -11.09 -11.38 -14.36
C ALA A 50 -12.08 -12.50 -14.72
N GLN A 51 -12.15 -12.87 -16.00
CA GLN A 51 -13.01 -13.96 -16.45
C GLN A 51 -12.46 -15.34 -16.09
N GLN A 52 -11.16 -15.57 -16.25
CA GLN A 52 -10.54 -16.88 -15.97
C GLN A 52 -10.59 -17.21 -14.48
N GLU A 53 -10.26 -16.24 -13.64
CA GLU A 53 -10.20 -16.42 -12.19
C GLU A 53 -11.48 -15.98 -11.50
N GLN A 54 -12.48 -15.50 -12.25
CA GLN A 54 -13.81 -15.10 -11.77
C GLN A 54 -13.72 -14.01 -10.68
N TRP A 55 -12.89 -12.99 -10.91
CA TRP A 55 -12.81 -11.80 -10.06
C TRP A 55 -13.99 -10.87 -10.32
N ASP A 56 -14.42 -10.14 -9.29
CA ASP A 56 -15.42 -9.07 -9.35
C ASP A 56 -14.77 -7.69 -9.34
N LEU A 57 -13.60 -7.60 -8.69
CA LEU A 57 -12.74 -6.43 -8.65
C LEU A 57 -11.27 -6.86 -8.69
N ILE A 58 -10.46 -6.18 -9.48
CA ILE A 58 -9.00 -6.32 -9.51
C ILE A 58 -8.37 -4.96 -9.23
N THR A 59 -7.36 -4.92 -8.39
CA THR A 59 -6.46 -3.79 -8.20
C THR A 59 -5.03 -4.24 -8.40
N LEU A 60 -4.20 -3.39 -9.00
CA LEU A 60 -2.87 -3.79 -9.45
C LEU A 60 -1.74 -3.08 -8.70
N ALA A 61 -0.73 -3.85 -8.29
CA ALA A 61 0.56 -3.29 -7.91
C ALA A 61 1.29 -2.77 -9.17
N PRO A 62 1.86 -1.56 -9.16
CA PRO A 62 2.51 -0.98 -10.33
C PRO A 62 3.96 -1.44 -10.44
N GLN A 63 4.59 -1.12 -11.57
CA GLN A 63 6.04 -0.96 -11.58
C GLN A 63 6.41 0.48 -11.21
N PHE A 64 7.28 0.62 -10.22
CA PHE A 64 7.82 1.90 -9.78
C PHE A 64 8.97 2.34 -10.66
N ILE A 65 8.86 3.56 -11.18
CA ILE A 65 9.95 4.28 -11.82
C ILE A 65 10.66 5.09 -10.74
N LEU A 66 11.91 4.74 -10.43
CA LEU A 66 12.77 5.47 -9.49
C LEU A 66 13.96 6.09 -10.20
N LYS A 67 14.21 7.38 -9.96
CA LYS A 67 15.31 8.11 -10.62
C LYS A 67 16.40 8.56 -9.66
N HIS A 68 16.08 8.70 -8.37
CA HIS A 68 17.04 9.21 -7.38
C HIS A 68 17.36 8.16 -6.30
N PRO A 69 18.63 8.10 -5.84
CA PRO A 69 19.05 7.10 -4.85
C PRO A 69 18.24 7.12 -3.55
N GLY A 70 17.82 8.30 -3.10
CA GLY A 70 17.06 8.48 -1.85
C GLY A 70 15.69 7.80 -1.89
N GLU A 71 15.00 7.85 -3.03
CA GLU A 71 13.73 7.13 -3.22
C GLU A 71 13.98 5.62 -3.27
N SER A 72 14.99 5.22 -4.05
CA SER A 72 15.39 3.81 -4.18
C SER A 72 15.83 3.20 -2.86
N TRP A 73 16.26 4.02 -1.89
CA TRP A 73 16.60 3.59 -0.55
C TRP A 73 15.39 3.42 0.37
N ILE A 74 14.54 4.45 0.50
CA ILE A 74 13.45 4.45 1.50
C ILE A 74 12.19 3.73 1.01
N GLN A 75 11.88 3.80 -0.29
CA GLN A 75 10.63 3.27 -0.82
C GLN A 75 10.51 1.75 -0.68
N PRO A 76 11.53 0.92 -0.93
CA PRO A 76 11.42 -0.52 -0.72
C PRO A 76 11.24 -0.90 0.75
N ALA A 77 11.80 -0.12 1.67
CA ALA A 77 11.55 -0.29 3.11
C ALA A 77 10.08 0.00 3.46
N LEU A 78 9.52 1.09 2.93
CA LEU A 78 8.10 1.44 3.11
C LEU A 78 7.16 0.41 2.46
N LEU A 79 7.45 -0.05 1.24
CA LEU A 79 6.69 -1.12 0.58
C LEU A 79 6.73 -2.43 1.39
N THR A 80 7.88 -2.75 2.00
CA THR A 80 8.00 -3.94 2.85
C THR A 80 7.06 -3.87 4.06
N THR A 81 6.80 -2.68 4.61
CA THR A 81 5.83 -2.53 5.71
C THR A 81 4.43 -2.98 5.30
N LEU A 82 4.02 -2.75 4.03
CA LEU A 82 2.75 -3.25 3.51
C LEU A 82 2.73 -4.77 3.45
N ILE A 83 3.79 -5.37 2.91
CA ILE A 83 3.88 -6.82 2.75
C ILE A 83 3.83 -7.52 4.11
N TYR A 84 4.51 -6.96 5.12
CA TYR A 84 4.50 -7.51 6.47
C TYR A 84 3.12 -7.41 7.11
N ARG A 85 2.40 -6.30 6.88
CA ARG A 85 1.08 -6.09 7.47
C ARG A 85 -0.04 -6.83 6.75
N PHE A 86 0.06 -7.06 5.44
CA PHE A 86 -1.08 -7.52 4.63
C PHE A 86 -0.78 -8.68 3.68
N GLY A 87 0.47 -9.10 3.55
CA GLY A 87 0.87 -10.15 2.62
C GLY A 87 1.39 -9.62 1.29
N ALA A 88 1.96 -10.53 0.50
CA ALA A 88 2.47 -10.20 -0.83
C ALA A 88 1.32 -10.11 -1.85
N VAL A 89 1.60 -9.50 -3.00
CA VAL A 89 0.67 -9.49 -4.13
C VAL A 89 0.27 -10.93 -4.49
N GLY A 90 -1.03 -11.14 -4.77
CA GLY A 90 -1.59 -12.46 -5.06
C GLY A 90 -1.84 -13.35 -3.84
N SER A 91 -1.50 -12.94 -2.62
CA SER A 91 -1.88 -13.70 -1.42
C SER A 91 -3.36 -13.50 -1.10
N GLU A 92 -4.05 -14.59 -0.74
CA GLU A 92 -5.42 -14.50 -0.25
C GLU A 92 -5.45 -13.77 1.11
N ALA A 93 -6.30 -12.76 1.20
CA ALA A 93 -6.55 -12.10 2.47
C ALA A 93 -7.41 -13.02 3.35
N GLY A 94 -6.96 -13.29 4.58
CA GLY A 94 -7.72 -14.11 5.53
C GLY A 94 -9.01 -13.45 6.02
N SER A 95 -9.18 -12.16 5.76
CA SER A 95 -10.39 -11.39 6.11
C SER A 95 -10.48 -10.09 5.31
N PRO A 96 -11.70 -9.52 5.13
CA PRO A 96 -11.90 -8.27 4.39
C PRO A 96 -11.04 -7.11 4.88
N GLU A 97 -10.86 -6.95 6.20
CA GLU A 97 -10.04 -5.90 6.80
C GLU A 97 -8.52 -6.05 6.56
N ARG A 98 -8.08 -7.15 5.95
CA ARG A 98 -6.69 -7.39 5.55
C ARG A 98 -6.49 -7.26 4.04
N VAL A 99 -7.55 -7.04 3.26
CA VAL A 99 -7.44 -6.81 1.83
C VAL A 99 -6.69 -5.49 1.58
N MET A 100 -5.78 -5.54 0.60
CA MET A 100 -5.03 -4.40 0.10
C MET A 100 -5.59 -3.92 -1.23
N ALA A 101 -5.38 -2.63 -1.49
CA ALA A 101 -5.67 -2.02 -2.76
C ALA A 101 -4.60 -1.01 -3.13
N ASN A 102 -4.51 -0.75 -4.43
CA ASN A 102 -3.81 0.37 -4.99
C ASN A 102 -4.74 1.10 -5.96
N GLY A 103 -5.21 2.28 -5.56
CA GLY A 103 -6.15 3.08 -6.34
C GLY A 103 -5.62 3.55 -7.69
N GLN A 104 -4.31 3.47 -7.93
CA GLN A 104 -3.70 3.90 -9.20
C GLN A 104 -4.22 3.10 -10.41
N CYS A 105 -4.68 1.86 -10.20
CA CYS A 105 -5.34 1.04 -11.20
C CYS A 105 -6.31 0.07 -10.54
N LEU A 106 -7.60 0.27 -10.79
CA LEU A 106 -8.70 -0.54 -10.27
C LEU A 106 -9.67 -0.89 -11.41
N TRP A 107 -10.02 -2.16 -11.52
CA TRP A 107 -10.88 -2.74 -12.55
C TRP A 107 -12.03 -3.46 -11.87
N VAL A 108 -13.25 -2.96 -12.02
CA VAL A 108 -14.41 -3.40 -11.24
C VAL A 108 -15.63 -3.60 -12.11
N LYS A 109 -16.42 -4.65 -11.84
CA LYS A 109 -17.71 -4.82 -12.51
C LYS A 109 -18.62 -3.66 -12.16
N LYS A 110 -19.27 -3.07 -13.15
CA LYS A 110 -20.25 -2.00 -12.90
C LYS A 110 -21.37 -2.47 -11.97
N SER A 111 -21.84 -3.71 -12.12
CA SER A 111 -22.87 -4.30 -11.25
C SER A 111 -22.47 -4.36 -9.77
N VAL A 112 -21.17 -4.49 -9.47
CA VAL A 112 -20.66 -4.48 -8.09
C VAL A 112 -20.70 -3.06 -7.54
N LEU A 113 -20.26 -2.07 -8.33
CA LEU A 113 -20.40 -0.66 -7.95
C LEU A 113 -21.87 -0.29 -7.75
N ASP A 114 -22.76 -0.70 -8.64
CA ASP A 114 -24.21 -0.50 -8.48
C ASP A 114 -24.73 -1.08 -7.15
N ALA A 115 -24.28 -2.29 -6.78
CA ALA A 115 -24.69 -2.95 -5.55
C ALA A 115 -24.17 -2.27 -4.27
N VAL A 116 -23.02 -1.60 -4.31
CA VAL A 116 -22.42 -0.92 -3.14
C VAL A 116 -22.64 0.60 -3.15
N GLY A 117 -23.41 1.13 -4.11
CA GLY A 117 -23.67 2.58 -4.23
C GLY A 117 -22.48 3.38 -4.78
N GLY A 118 -21.63 2.75 -5.58
CA GLY A 118 -20.42 3.35 -6.14
C GLY A 118 -19.38 3.66 -5.06
N HIS A 119 -19.00 4.92 -4.94
CA HIS A 119 -17.94 5.42 -4.05
C HIS A 119 -18.50 6.11 -2.79
N GLU A 120 -19.79 5.96 -2.51
CA GLU A 120 -20.43 6.55 -1.32
C GLU A 120 -19.77 6.09 -0.02
N SER A 121 -19.37 4.82 0.06
CA SER A 121 -18.69 4.26 1.24
C SER A 121 -17.31 4.86 1.51
N SER A 122 -16.64 5.34 0.45
CA SER A 122 -15.29 5.93 0.52
C SER A 122 -15.31 7.46 0.44
N ARG A 123 -16.48 8.10 0.42
CA ARG A 123 -16.64 9.55 0.17
C ARG A 123 -15.81 10.46 1.08
N LEU A 124 -15.60 10.08 2.34
CA LEU A 124 -14.81 10.84 3.33
C LEU A 124 -13.39 10.30 3.55
N SER A 125 -13.03 9.21 2.88
CA SER A 125 -11.79 8.49 3.17
C SER A 125 -10.60 9.07 2.41
N PHE A 126 -9.46 9.21 3.09
CA PHE A 126 -8.18 9.53 2.45
C PHE A 126 -7.48 8.29 1.87
N CYS A 127 -7.96 7.10 2.24
CA CYS A 127 -7.58 5.79 1.69
C CYS A 127 -8.82 5.18 1.00
N ASP A 128 -9.36 5.94 0.04
CA ASP A 128 -10.64 5.64 -0.60
C ASP A 128 -10.66 4.31 -1.33
N ASP A 129 -9.55 3.99 -2.00
CA ASP A 129 -9.29 2.74 -2.69
C ASP A 129 -9.41 1.53 -1.75
N VAL A 130 -8.68 1.54 -0.64
CA VAL A 130 -8.72 0.45 0.36
C VAL A 130 -10.09 0.39 1.01
N THR A 131 -10.73 1.54 1.29
CA THR A 131 -12.07 1.58 1.89
C THR A 131 -13.10 0.93 0.98
N LEU A 132 -13.10 1.27 -0.31
CA LEU A 132 -14.02 0.70 -1.30
C LEU A 132 -13.78 -0.80 -1.47
N VAL A 133 -12.53 -1.22 -1.68
CA VAL A 133 -12.20 -2.62 -1.92
C VAL A 133 -12.57 -3.49 -0.71
N ARG A 134 -12.31 -3.01 0.51
CA ARG A 134 -12.71 -3.74 1.73
C ARG A 134 -14.23 -3.79 1.90
N THR A 135 -14.95 -2.73 1.53
CA THR A 135 -16.42 -2.73 1.54
C THR A 135 -16.97 -3.76 0.56
N ILE A 136 -16.41 -3.84 -0.66
CA ILE A 136 -16.78 -4.82 -1.67
C ILE A 136 -16.46 -6.24 -1.20
N ALA A 137 -15.27 -6.47 -0.61
CA ALA A 137 -14.88 -7.75 -0.04
C ALA A 137 -15.81 -8.19 1.09
N ALA A 138 -16.19 -7.27 1.98
CA ALA A 138 -17.11 -7.53 3.09
C ALA A 138 -18.54 -7.85 2.61
N ALA A 139 -18.93 -7.34 1.44
CA ALA A 139 -20.19 -7.71 0.78
C ALA A 139 -20.14 -9.10 0.10
N GLY A 140 -19.01 -9.82 0.18
CA GLY A 140 -18.86 -11.19 -0.32
C GLY A 140 -18.38 -11.30 -1.77
N TYR A 141 -18.02 -10.18 -2.41
CA TYR A 141 -17.48 -10.19 -3.77
C TYR A 141 -16.00 -10.60 -3.79
N ARG A 142 -15.57 -11.17 -4.91
CA ARG A 142 -14.19 -11.64 -5.08
C ARG A 142 -13.28 -10.49 -5.51
N VAL A 143 -12.35 -10.13 -4.64
CA VAL A 143 -11.39 -9.05 -4.85
C VAL A 143 -9.97 -9.60 -5.01
N GLY A 144 -9.27 -9.17 -6.05
CA GLY A 144 -7.89 -9.58 -6.35
C GLY A 144 -6.92 -8.40 -6.25
N PHE A 145 -5.83 -8.54 -5.49
CA PHE A 145 -4.68 -7.64 -5.57
C PHE A 145 -3.55 -8.33 -6.33
N LEU A 146 -3.37 -7.98 -7.60
CA LEU A 146 -2.51 -8.70 -8.55
C LEU A 146 -1.28 -7.88 -8.96
N ASP A 147 -0.29 -8.56 -9.54
CA ASP A 147 0.94 -7.92 -10.00
C ASP A 147 0.70 -7.31 -11.38
N GLY A 148 0.66 -5.98 -11.45
CA GLY A 148 0.55 -5.21 -12.68
C GLY A 148 1.87 -4.59 -13.13
N SER A 149 3.01 -5.02 -12.58
CA SER A 149 4.33 -4.41 -12.88
C SER A 149 4.72 -4.47 -14.36
N GLN A 150 4.14 -5.38 -15.13
CA GLN A 150 4.33 -5.45 -16.59
C GLN A 150 3.23 -4.73 -17.38
N LEU A 151 2.15 -4.28 -16.73
CA LEU A 151 0.97 -3.71 -17.37
C LEU A 151 0.89 -2.20 -17.21
N PHE A 152 1.48 -1.61 -16.17
CA PHE A 152 1.59 -0.17 -16.03
C PHE A 152 2.72 0.25 -15.11
N GLN A 153 3.21 1.47 -15.33
CA GLN A 153 4.29 2.07 -14.56
C GLN A 153 3.85 3.37 -13.92
N VAL A 154 4.44 3.68 -12.77
CA VAL A 154 4.15 4.93 -12.04
C VAL A 154 5.44 5.62 -11.62
N ARG A 155 5.46 6.94 -11.82
CA ARG A 155 6.46 7.81 -11.21
C ARG A 155 5.83 8.56 -10.04
N MET A 156 5.65 7.84 -8.94
CA MET A 156 4.82 8.31 -7.83
C MET A 156 5.42 9.54 -7.13
N TYR A 157 6.70 9.49 -6.76
CA TYR A 157 7.38 10.57 -6.02
C TYR A 157 8.78 10.82 -6.55
N THR A 158 9.27 12.05 -6.41
CA THR A 158 10.47 12.55 -7.08
C THR A 158 11.63 12.91 -6.16
N SER A 159 11.47 12.67 -4.85
CA SER A 159 12.55 12.84 -3.88
C SER A 159 12.36 11.96 -2.65
N PHE A 160 13.40 11.84 -1.83
CA PHE A 160 13.32 11.21 -0.51
C PHE A 160 12.25 11.86 0.38
N GLN A 161 12.23 13.20 0.45
CA GLN A 161 11.30 13.94 1.32
C GLN A 161 9.85 13.74 0.90
N GLU A 162 9.59 13.78 -0.41
CA GLU A 162 8.27 13.53 -0.97
C GLU A 162 7.84 12.09 -0.73
N THR A 163 8.73 11.12 -0.98
CA THR A 163 8.47 9.69 -0.72
C THR A 163 8.15 9.47 0.76
N TRP A 164 8.97 10.01 1.67
CA TRP A 164 8.76 9.92 3.11
C TRP A 164 7.39 10.47 3.52
N ARG A 165 7.06 11.69 3.08
CA ARG A 165 5.82 12.36 3.46
C ARG A 165 4.60 11.62 2.92
N GLU A 166 4.58 11.36 1.62
CA GLU A 166 3.39 10.91 0.91
C GLU A 166 3.11 9.42 1.09
N TRP A 167 4.14 8.55 1.12
CA TRP A 167 3.90 7.14 1.45
C TRP A 167 3.32 6.99 2.84
N GLY A 168 3.86 7.67 3.85
CA GLY A 168 3.28 7.51 5.17
C GLY A 168 1.83 8.01 5.26
N ARG A 169 1.40 8.96 4.42
CA ARG A 169 -0.02 9.31 4.29
C ARG A 169 -0.82 8.13 3.69
N SER A 170 -0.38 7.58 2.57
CA SER A 170 -1.05 6.47 1.90
C SER A 170 -1.08 5.17 2.74
N LEU A 171 -0.14 5.00 3.66
CA LEU A 171 0.03 3.80 4.48
C LEU A 171 -0.65 3.84 5.85
N ASP A 172 -1.25 4.98 6.24
CA ASP A 172 -1.82 5.13 7.59
C ASP A 172 -3.07 4.24 7.79
N LEU A 173 -3.83 3.99 6.72
CA LEU A 173 -5.02 3.12 6.64
C LEU A 173 -6.01 3.31 7.80
N LYS A 174 -6.04 4.51 8.37
CA LYS A 174 -6.80 4.82 9.59
C LYS A 174 -8.30 4.80 9.38
N ASP A 175 -8.70 5.26 8.21
CA ASP A 175 -10.10 5.31 7.81
C ASP A 175 -10.64 3.90 7.50
N ALA A 176 -9.74 2.94 7.27
CA ALA A 176 -10.06 1.59 6.85
C ALA A 176 -9.75 0.48 7.88
N SER A 177 -9.12 0.82 9.03
CA SER A 177 -8.64 -0.17 10.00
C SER A 177 -8.96 0.22 11.45
N PRO A 178 -9.37 -0.73 12.32
CA PRO A 178 -9.59 -0.46 13.74
C PRO A 178 -8.32 -0.03 14.47
N TRP A 179 -8.47 0.79 15.52
CA TRP A 179 -7.36 1.30 16.34
C TRP A 179 -6.43 0.19 16.89
N GLY A 180 -7.02 -0.92 17.36
CA GLY A 180 -6.25 -2.06 17.88
C GLY A 180 -5.36 -2.71 16.81
N GLN A 181 -5.85 -2.82 15.58
CA GLN A 181 -5.08 -3.36 14.46
C GLN A 181 -3.92 -2.43 14.11
N ILE A 182 -4.13 -1.11 14.09
CA ILE A 182 -3.09 -0.13 13.74
C ILE A 182 -1.88 -0.24 14.69
N TRP A 183 -2.13 -0.28 16.00
CA TRP A 183 -1.03 -0.37 16.97
C TRP A 183 -0.44 -1.77 17.06
N GLY A 184 -1.24 -2.81 16.85
CA GLY A 184 -0.75 -4.19 16.69
C GLY A 184 0.22 -4.31 15.51
N ASP A 185 -0.14 -3.76 14.35
CA ASP A 185 0.71 -3.68 13.16
C ASP A 185 1.99 -2.89 13.44
N CYS A 186 1.90 -1.75 14.17
CA CYS A 186 3.08 -0.97 14.53
C CYS A 186 4.05 -1.75 15.42
N LEU A 187 3.54 -2.46 16.43
CA LEU A 187 4.36 -3.31 17.30
C LEU A 187 4.99 -4.47 16.52
N PHE A 188 4.20 -5.11 15.66
CA PHE A 188 4.66 -6.19 14.79
C PHE A 188 5.78 -5.72 13.85
N LEU A 189 5.60 -4.58 13.18
CA LEU A 189 6.62 -3.98 12.32
C LEU A 189 7.88 -3.57 13.10
N LEU A 190 7.72 -3.02 14.30
CA LEU A 190 8.86 -2.69 15.15
C LEU A 190 9.68 -3.95 15.48
N ALA A 191 9.02 -5.04 15.85
CA ALA A 191 9.67 -6.30 16.20
C ALA A 191 10.28 -7.03 14.99
N THR A 192 9.63 -7.00 13.82
CA THR A 192 10.02 -7.83 12.66
C THR A 192 10.80 -7.09 11.57
N GLN A 193 10.71 -5.76 11.51
CA GLN A 193 11.37 -4.94 10.49
C GLN A 193 12.29 -3.88 11.12
N GLY A 194 11.80 -3.12 12.11
CA GLY A 194 12.51 -1.95 12.63
C GLY A 194 13.71 -2.29 13.53
N LEU A 195 13.54 -3.24 14.46
CA LEU A 195 14.56 -3.60 15.44
C LEU A 195 15.61 -4.63 14.98
N PRO A 196 15.33 -5.62 14.10
CA PRO A 196 16.26 -6.73 13.88
C PRO A 196 17.68 -6.33 13.49
N LEU A 197 17.83 -5.39 12.54
CA LEU A 197 19.15 -4.91 12.14
C LEU A 197 19.86 -4.17 13.30
N VAL A 198 19.13 -3.32 14.03
CA VAL A 198 19.66 -2.55 15.16
C VAL A 198 20.14 -3.49 16.27
N LEU A 199 19.33 -4.51 16.58
CA LEU A 199 19.67 -5.51 17.60
C LEU A 199 20.86 -6.37 17.18
N LEU A 200 20.95 -6.79 15.91
CA LEU A 200 22.12 -7.52 15.42
C LEU A 200 23.41 -6.72 15.57
N ILE A 201 23.39 -5.44 15.16
CA ILE A 201 24.56 -4.56 15.30
C ILE A 201 24.92 -4.40 16.77
N ALA A 202 23.95 -4.14 17.65
CA ALA A 202 24.19 -3.97 19.09
C ALA A 202 24.71 -5.25 19.77
N LEU A 203 24.17 -6.42 19.40
CA LEU A 203 24.58 -7.73 19.92
C LEU A 203 26.02 -8.04 19.53
N VAL A 204 26.40 -7.80 18.27
CA VAL A 204 27.75 -8.08 17.77
C VAL A 204 28.78 -7.07 18.25
N ALA A 205 28.41 -5.78 18.36
CA ALA A 205 29.34 -4.71 18.69
C ALA A 205 29.68 -4.62 20.19
N SER A 206 28.81 -5.13 21.08
CA SER A 206 29.07 -5.00 22.51
C SER A 206 30.09 -6.05 22.99
N GLN A 207 31.06 -5.57 23.77
CA GLN A 207 32.12 -6.41 24.34
C GLN A 207 31.69 -7.04 25.68
N SER A 208 30.52 -6.67 26.18
CA SER A 208 30.03 -7.01 27.52
C SER A 208 29.22 -8.31 27.55
N TRP A 209 28.92 -8.92 26.40
CA TRP A 209 28.11 -10.12 26.33
C TRP A 209 28.89 -11.36 26.79
N ARG A 210 28.22 -12.20 27.56
CA ARG A 210 28.67 -13.58 27.79
C ARG A 210 28.36 -14.37 26.53
N TRP A 211 29.32 -14.51 25.62
CA TRP A 211 29.18 -15.28 24.37
C TRP A 211 28.81 -16.77 24.57
N GLY A 212 28.92 -17.30 25.78
CA GLY A 212 28.40 -18.62 26.15
C GLY A 212 26.91 -18.65 26.55
N SER A 213 26.23 -17.50 26.59
CA SER A 213 24.82 -17.41 27.00
C SER A 213 23.88 -17.89 25.89
N PRO A 214 23.00 -18.88 26.15
CA PRO A 214 22.02 -19.33 25.17
C PRO A 214 21.07 -18.22 24.69
N LEU A 215 20.76 -17.25 25.55
CA LEU A 215 19.89 -16.13 25.20
C LEU A 215 20.51 -15.23 24.11
N VAL A 216 21.83 -15.04 24.15
CA VAL A 216 22.54 -14.23 23.16
C VAL A 216 22.52 -14.91 21.80
N TRP A 217 22.78 -16.21 21.76
CA TRP A 217 22.70 -17.01 20.54
C TRP A 217 21.28 -17.10 19.98
N ALA A 218 20.27 -17.28 20.84
CA ALA A 218 18.87 -17.28 20.42
C ALA A 218 18.48 -15.92 19.82
N SER A 219 18.93 -14.81 20.43
CA SER A 219 18.66 -13.45 19.94
C SER A 219 19.36 -13.18 18.61
N LEU A 220 20.64 -13.56 18.48
CA LEU A 220 21.38 -13.47 17.21
C LEU A 220 20.71 -14.32 16.12
N GLY A 221 20.33 -15.55 16.43
CA GLY A 221 19.67 -16.46 15.50
C GLY A 221 18.32 -15.91 15.02
N LEU A 222 17.46 -15.47 15.95
CA LEU A 222 16.15 -14.90 15.62
C LEU A 222 16.28 -13.67 14.72
N ASN A 223 17.10 -12.68 15.11
CA ASN A 223 17.25 -11.46 14.32
C ASN A 223 17.97 -11.74 12.98
N GLY A 224 18.89 -12.71 12.95
CA GLY A 224 19.52 -13.19 11.71
C GLY A 224 18.50 -13.77 10.73
N VAL A 225 17.59 -14.63 11.21
CA VAL A 225 16.49 -15.18 10.40
C VAL A 225 15.56 -14.07 9.92
N LEU A 226 15.17 -13.13 10.78
CA LEU A 226 14.33 -11.99 10.39
C LEU A 226 15.00 -11.15 9.28
N MET A 227 16.32 -10.91 9.37
CA MET A 227 17.05 -10.23 8.31
C MET A 227 17.13 -11.05 7.02
N LEU A 228 17.30 -12.37 7.09
CA LEU A 228 17.25 -13.22 5.90
C LEU A 228 15.88 -13.15 5.21
N LEU A 229 14.79 -13.22 5.98
CA LEU A 229 13.43 -13.04 5.47
C LEU A 229 13.24 -11.65 4.86
N ARG A 230 13.77 -10.60 5.50
CA ARG A 230 13.73 -9.23 4.97
C ARG A 230 14.45 -9.09 3.63
N ILE A 231 15.60 -9.74 3.47
CA ILE A 231 16.34 -9.79 2.20
C ILE A 231 15.58 -10.62 1.15
N ALA A 232 14.94 -11.73 1.54
CA ALA A 232 14.11 -12.53 0.64
C ALA A 232 12.92 -11.71 0.10
N VAL A 233 12.25 -10.93 0.97
CA VAL A 233 11.19 -10.01 0.53
C VAL A 233 11.73 -8.92 -0.39
N LEU A 234 12.91 -8.36 -0.10
CA LEU A 234 13.56 -7.39 -0.98
C LEU A 234 13.85 -7.97 -2.38
N ALA A 235 14.33 -9.21 -2.43
CA ALA A 235 14.55 -9.93 -3.67
C ALA A 235 13.23 -10.23 -4.41
N GLY A 236 12.13 -10.51 -3.69
CA GLY A 236 10.81 -10.72 -4.27
C GLY A 236 10.22 -9.47 -4.91
N ILE A 237 10.30 -8.32 -4.23
CA ILE A 237 9.75 -7.05 -4.74
C ILE A 237 10.60 -6.42 -5.85
N GLN A 238 11.78 -6.97 -6.16
CA GLN A 238 12.70 -6.37 -7.12
C GLN A 238 12.09 -6.18 -8.52
N ALA A 239 11.14 -7.05 -8.91
CA ALA A 239 10.47 -7.00 -10.20
C ALA A 239 9.55 -5.77 -10.32
N SER A 240 9.05 -5.26 -9.19
CA SER A 240 8.24 -4.05 -9.11
C SER A 240 9.05 -2.77 -9.32
N TYR A 241 10.37 -2.84 -9.56
CA TYR A 241 11.22 -1.67 -9.79
C TYR A 241 11.89 -1.74 -11.15
N GLY A 242 11.57 -0.79 -12.04
CA GLY A 242 12.08 -0.79 -13.42
C GLY A 242 13.59 -0.57 -13.53
N HIS A 243 14.18 0.18 -12.60
CA HIS A 243 15.63 0.35 -12.49
C HIS A 243 16.08 0.17 -11.04
N LYS A 244 17.04 -0.73 -10.82
CA LYS A 244 17.54 -1.13 -9.50
C LYS A 244 18.87 -0.43 -9.22
N ALA A 245 18.80 0.77 -8.65
CA ALA A 245 20.00 1.45 -8.16
C ALA A 245 20.64 0.64 -7.01
N TRP A 246 21.95 0.79 -6.79
CA TRP A 246 22.63 0.14 -5.65
C TRP A 246 21.97 0.47 -4.29
N SER A 247 21.36 1.66 -4.17
CA SER A 247 20.68 2.09 -2.95
C SER A 247 19.39 1.29 -2.65
N PHE A 248 18.81 0.61 -3.64
CA PHE A 248 17.73 -0.36 -3.45
C PHE A 248 18.13 -1.48 -2.51
N TRP A 249 19.32 -2.04 -2.74
CA TRP A 249 19.87 -3.14 -1.94
C TRP A 249 20.26 -2.70 -0.52
N LEU A 250 20.39 -1.39 -0.29
CA LEU A 250 20.61 -0.82 1.04
C LEU A 250 19.33 -0.43 1.77
N SER A 251 18.16 -0.65 1.18
CA SER A 251 16.88 -0.35 1.84
C SER A 251 16.67 -1.00 3.22
N PRO A 252 17.28 -2.15 3.59
CA PRO A 252 17.17 -2.65 4.96
C PRO A 252 17.76 -1.69 6.01
N LEU A 253 18.72 -0.83 5.63
CA LEU A 253 19.23 0.22 6.52
C LEU A 253 18.19 1.31 6.81
N ALA A 254 17.18 1.44 5.95
CA ALA A 254 16.08 2.40 6.08
C ALA A 254 14.88 1.82 6.87
N ASP A 255 14.91 0.54 7.24
CA ASP A 255 13.80 -0.14 7.92
C ASP A 255 13.38 0.54 9.26
N PRO A 256 14.29 0.96 10.16
CA PRO A 256 13.90 1.70 11.36
C PRO A 256 13.17 3.00 11.02
N LEU A 257 13.62 3.72 9.98
CA LEU A 257 12.99 4.95 9.53
C LEU A 257 11.60 4.68 8.96
N ALA A 258 11.45 3.65 8.12
CA ALA A 258 10.15 3.26 7.57
C ALA A 258 9.14 2.92 8.68
N VAL A 259 9.56 2.14 9.70
CA VAL A 259 8.68 1.82 10.83
C VAL A 259 8.32 3.06 11.65
N VAL A 260 9.29 3.94 11.94
CA VAL A 260 9.01 5.23 12.60
C VAL A 260 8.01 6.05 11.79
N ARG A 261 8.11 6.06 10.46
CA ARG A 261 7.14 6.78 9.61
C ARG A 261 5.72 6.26 9.80
N ILE A 262 5.54 4.94 9.89
CA ILE A 262 4.23 4.29 10.11
C ILE A 262 3.68 4.64 11.50
N ILE A 263 4.54 4.62 12.53
CA ILE A 263 4.15 5.02 13.90
C ILE A 263 3.71 6.50 13.94
N LEU A 264 4.46 7.39 13.30
CA LEU A 264 4.10 8.81 13.20
C LEU A 264 2.78 9.01 12.44
N SER A 265 2.57 8.23 11.38
CA SER A 265 1.31 8.18 10.66
C SER A 265 0.17 7.72 11.56
N ALA A 266 0.35 6.64 12.34
CA ALA A 266 -0.66 6.14 13.28
C ALA A 266 -1.13 7.19 14.30
N GLY A 267 -0.27 8.16 14.65
CA GLY A 267 -0.61 9.27 15.56
C GLY A 267 -1.23 10.53 14.90
N SER A 268 -1.10 10.72 13.59
CA SER A 268 -1.49 11.97 12.90
C SER A 268 -2.60 11.79 11.87
N ARG A 269 -3.61 12.68 11.82
CA ARG A 269 -4.58 12.69 10.72
C ARG A 269 -4.12 13.68 9.65
N PRO A 270 -4.05 13.30 8.36
CA PRO A 270 -3.78 14.24 7.28
C PRO A 270 -4.85 15.34 7.29
N ARG A 271 -4.43 16.61 7.26
CA ARG A 271 -5.37 17.75 7.22
C ARG A 271 -5.44 18.40 5.83
N SER A 272 -4.46 18.15 4.97
CA SER A 272 -4.41 18.74 3.64
C SER A 272 -3.84 17.77 2.60
N TRP A 273 -4.28 17.91 1.34
CA TRP A 273 -3.75 17.16 0.21
C TRP A 273 -3.80 17.97 -1.08
N ARG A 274 -2.67 17.99 -1.82
CA ARG A 274 -2.49 18.72 -3.10
C ARG A 274 -3.08 20.14 -3.07
N GLY A 275 -2.79 20.88 -2.00
CA GLY A 275 -3.21 22.28 -1.81
C GLY A 275 -4.64 22.48 -1.29
N ARG A 276 -5.41 21.42 -1.05
CA ARG A 276 -6.73 21.49 -0.43
C ARG A 276 -6.63 21.19 1.06
N ASP A 277 -7.27 22.01 1.89
CA ASP A 277 -7.42 21.79 3.33
C ASP A 277 -8.80 21.17 3.59
N TYR A 278 -8.83 20.09 4.38
CA TYR A 278 -10.02 19.33 4.69
C TYR A 278 -10.44 19.48 6.16
N GLN A 279 -10.00 20.54 6.85
CA GLN A 279 -10.33 20.84 8.25
C GLN A 279 -11.82 20.74 8.61
N GLN A 280 -12.74 20.89 7.65
CA GLN A 280 -14.19 20.83 7.86
C GLN A 280 -14.81 19.43 7.78
N LEU A 281 -14.08 18.38 7.38
CA LEU A 281 -14.65 17.03 7.25
C LEU A 281 -14.78 16.26 8.58
N GLY A 282 -14.40 16.85 9.71
CA GLY A 282 -14.35 16.20 11.03
C GLY A 282 -15.30 16.73 12.09
N THR A 283 -16.28 17.56 11.70
CA THR A 283 -17.29 18.12 12.63
C THR A 283 -18.70 17.72 12.19
N GLU A 284 -19.04 16.44 12.34
CA GLU A 284 -20.39 15.94 12.69
C GLU A 284 -20.25 14.64 13.49
#